data_AF-A0A7D7RHG7-F1
#
_entry.id   AF-A0A7D7RHG7-F1
#
_cell.length_a   1.000
_cell.length_b   1.000
_cell.length_c   1.000
_cell.angle_alpha   90.00
_cell.angle_beta   90.00
_cell.angle_gamma   90.00
#
_symmetry.space_group_name_H-M   'P 1'
#
loop_
_entity.id
_entity.type
_entity.pdbx_description
1 polymer ?
#
loop_
_entity_poly.entity_id
_entity_poly.type
_entity_poly.pdbx_seq_one_letter_code
_entity_poly.pdbx_strand_id
1 'polypeptide(L)'
;MKYSIYSVILIIVGIFIAYMIFPPFNITFGTWSMAAIPIGLAIYFTGVIFGIIAFIKKEKGFLKYVSFISIPLGVAFGIFLAFIFGGEI
;
A
#
# COMPACT_ATOMS: atom_id res chain seq x y z
N MET A 1 -17.11 -4.15 12.29
CA MET A 1 -16.04 -4.69 11.42
C MET A 1 -14.70 -4.44 12.10
N LYS A 2 -13.74 -5.37 11.98
CA LYS A 2 -12.43 -5.31 12.68
C LYS A 2 -11.43 -4.42 11.92
N TYR A 3 -10.56 -3.70 12.62
CA TYR A 3 -9.56 -2.82 12.00
C TYR A 3 -8.58 -3.60 11.13
N SER A 4 -8.30 -4.85 11.50
CA SER A 4 -7.51 -5.80 10.72
C SER A 4 -8.05 -6.05 9.31
N ILE A 5 -9.37 -6.04 9.11
CA ILE A 5 -9.99 -6.25 7.79
C ILE A 5 -9.79 -5.01 6.92
N TYR A 6 -10.05 -3.82 7.46
CA TYR A 6 -9.83 -2.56 6.75
C TYR A 6 -8.37 -2.39 6.36
N SER A 7 -7.44 -2.74 7.25
CA SER A 7 -6.01 -2.73 6.97
C SER A 7 -5.65 -3.54 5.73
N VAL A 8 -6.06 -4.82 5.69
CA VAL A 8 -5.75 -5.71 4.56
C VAL A 8 -6.39 -5.23 3.27
N ILE A 9 -7.66 -4.81 3.30
CA ILE A 9 -8.34 -4.30 2.10
C ILE A 9 -7.62 -3.08 1.55
N LEU A 10 -7.29 -2.11 2.40
CA LEU A 10 -6.61 -0.88 1.99
C LEU A 10 -5.19 -1.14 1.51
N ILE A 11 -4.46 -2.06 2.13
CA ILE A 11 -3.14 -2.47 1.65
C ILE A 11 -3.23 -3.08 0.25
N ILE A 12 -4.14 -4.02 0.03
CA ILE A 12 -4.32 -4.67 -1.28
C ILE A 12 -4.72 -3.64 -2.34
N VAL A 13 -5.71 -2.80 -2.04
CA VAL A 13 -6.20 -1.76 -2.95
C VAL A 13 -5.12 -0.73 -3.25
N GLY A 14 -4.38 -0.29 -2.23
CA GLY A 14 -3.29 0.67 -2.39
C GLY A 14 -2.15 0.14 -3.25
N ILE A 15 -1.71 -1.11 -3.03
CA ILE A 15 -0.71 -1.78 -3.87
C ILE A 15 -1.23 -1.92 -5.30
N PHE A 16 -2.47 -2.38 -5.48
CA PHE A 16 -3.04 -2.58 -6.81
C PHE A 16 -3.10 -1.26 -7.59
N ILE A 17 -3.61 -0.19 -6.99
CA ILE A 17 -3.69 1.14 -7.63
C ILE A 17 -2.29 1.66 -7.96
N ALA A 18 -1.31 1.48 -7.07
CA ALA A 18 0.04 1.96 -7.33
C ALA A 18 0.77 1.11 -8.39
N TYR A 19 0.44 -0.18 -8.50
CA TYR A 19 1.09 -1.12 -9.43
C TYR A 19 0.45 -1.17 -10.82
N MET A 20 -0.84 -0.81 -10.95
CA MET A 20 -1.59 -1.01 -12.20
C MET A 20 -0.99 -0.29 -13.41
N ILE A 21 -0.23 0.79 -13.20
CA ILE A 21 0.41 1.54 -14.30
C ILE A 21 1.69 0.86 -14.82
N PHE A 22 2.26 -0.07 -14.05
CA PHE A 22 3.48 -0.78 -14.41
C PHE A 22 3.16 -2.03 -15.25
N PRO A 23 4.12 -2.50 -16.06
CA PRO A 23 4.00 -3.80 -16.72
C PRO A 23 3.83 -4.92 -15.68
N PRO A 24 2.99 -5.94 -15.95
CA PRO A 24 2.28 -6.21 -17.21
C PRO A 24 0.93 -5.53 -17.39
N PHE A 25 0.40 -4.86 -16.36
CA PHE A 25 -0.97 -4.34 -16.35
C PHE A 25 -1.16 -3.14 -17.28
N ASN A 26 -0.24 -2.16 -17.26
CA ASN A 26 -0.26 -0.96 -18.11
C ASN A 26 -1.62 -0.23 -18.16
N ILE A 27 -2.37 -0.23 -17.05
CA ILE A 27 -3.66 0.44 -16.93
C ILE A 27 -3.41 1.93 -16.73
N THR A 28 -3.72 2.72 -17.76
CA THR A 28 -3.53 4.18 -17.80
C THR A 28 -4.86 4.91 -17.57
N PHE A 29 -4.82 5.97 -16.77
CA PHE A 29 -5.92 6.93 -16.56
C PHE A 29 -5.67 8.23 -17.36
N GLY A 30 -4.98 8.13 -18.49
CA GLY A 30 -4.59 9.27 -19.32
C GLY A 30 -3.56 10.15 -18.61
N THR A 31 -3.77 11.47 -18.64
CA THR A 31 -2.85 12.48 -18.06
C THR A 31 -2.60 12.29 -16.56
N TRP A 32 -3.53 11.65 -15.85
CA TRP A 32 -3.46 11.42 -14.41
C TRP A 32 -2.82 10.09 -14.02
N SER A 33 -2.30 9.33 -14.98
CA SER A 33 -1.73 7.99 -14.69
C SER A 33 -0.57 8.04 -13.70
N MET A 34 0.29 9.05 -13.77
CA MET A 34 1.35 9.19 -12.77
C MET A 34 0.83 9.51 -11.37
N ALA A 35 -0.35 10.12 -11.25
CA ALA A 35 -0.97 10.41 -9.95
C ALA A 35 -1.53 9.15 -9.27
N ALA A 36 -1.73 8.05 -10.00
CA ALA A 36 -2.15 6.78 -9.43
C ALA A 36 -1.15 6.24 -8.40
N ILE A 37 0.14 6.48 -8.61
CA ILE A 37 1.20 6.04 -7.70
C ILE A 37 1.06 6.67 -6.30
N PRO A 38 1.10 8.02 -6.15
CA PRO A 38 0.94 8.65 -4.84
C PRO A 38 -0.43 8.38 -4.21
N ILE A 39 -1.49 8.25 -5.01
CA ILE A 39 -2.83 7.89 -4.51
C ILE A 39 -2.83 6.47 -3.92
N GLY A 40 -2.28 5.49 -4.65
CA GLY A 40 -2.17 4.11 -4.17
C GLY A 40 -1.32 4.02 -2.91
N LEU A 41 -0.22 4.78 -2.83
CA LEU A 41 0.61 4.92 -1.62
C LEU A 41 -0.17 5.47 -0.43
N ALA A 42 -0.95 6.54 -0.60
CA ALA A 42 -1.73 7.14 0.48
C ALA A 42 -2.77 6.16 1.04
N ILE A 43 -3.45 5.41 0.16
CA ILE A 43 -4.40 4.37 0.53
C ILE A 43 -3.68 3.24 1.28
N TYR A 44 -2.52 2.81 0.77
CA TYR A 44 -1.69 1.79 1.39
C TYR A 44 -1.25 2.20 2.81
N PHE A 45 -0.74 3.42 3.00
CA PHE A 45 -0.35 3.94 4.32
C PHE A 45 -1.53 4.00 5.29
N THR A 46 -2.72 4.36 4.79
CA THR A 46 -3.94 4.32 5.59
C THR A 46 -4.23 2.89 6.07
N GLY A 47 -4.04 1.89 5.20
CA GLY A 47 -4.11 0.48 5.56
C GLY A 47 -3.08 0.07 6.62
N VAL A 48 -1.84 0.53 6.51
CA VAL A 48 -0.79 0.30 7.52
C VAL A 48 -1.18 0.89 8.89
N ILE A 49 -1.69 2.12 8.92
CA ILE A 49 -2.16 2.77 10.17
C ILE A 49 -3.24 1.91 10.82
N PHE A 50 -4.22 1.42 10.07
CA PHE A 50 -5.24 0.53 10.60
C PHE A 50 -4.66 -0.80 11.10
N GLY A 51 -3.62 -1.31 10.46
CA GLY A 51 -2.88 -2.50 10.90
C GLY A 51 -2.20 -2.32 12.25
N ILE A 52 -1.53 -1.17 12.43
CA ILE A 52 -0.91 -0.76 13.70
C ILE A 52 -1.98 -0.62 14.79
N ILE A 53 -3.09 0.06 14.49
CA ILE A 53 -4.21 0.22 15.44
C ILE A 53 -4.78 -1.14 15.85
N ALA A 54 -4.95 -2.08 14.91
CA ALA A 54 -5.43 -3.43 15.20
C ALA A 54 -4.47 -4.21 16.12
N PHE A 55 -3.15 -4.02 15.94
CA PHE A 55 -2.13 -4.59 16.80
C PHE A 55 -2.17 -4.00 18.21
N ILE A 56 -2.23 -2.67 18.34
CA ILE A 56 -2.33 -1.95 19.62
C ILE A 56 -3.60 -2.37 20.38
N LYS A 57 -4.73 -2.48 19.67
CA LYS A 57 -6.01 -2.96 20.23
C LYS A 57 -6.04 -4.47 20.53
N LYS A 58 -4.94 -5.20 20.28
CA LYS A 58 -4.79 -6.64 20.53
C LYS A 58 -5.94 -7.45 19.92
N GLU A 59 -6.37 -7.11 18.71
CA GLU A 59 -7.41 -7.89 18.02
C GLU A 59 -6.95 -9.36 17.89
N LYS A 60 -7.80 -10.30 18.34
CA LYS A 60 -7.52 -11.74 18.21
C LYS A 60 -7.61 -12.15 16.73
N GLY A 61 -6.51 -12.65 16.17
CA GLY A 61 -6.46 -13.24 14.82
C GLY A 61 -5.10 -13.15 14.13
N PHE A 62 -4.87 -14.03 13.14
CA PHE A 62 -3.65 -14.10 12.31
C PHE A 62 -3.37 -12.81 11.52
N LEU A 63 -4.43 -12.03 11.22
CA LEU A 63 -4.36 -10.80 10.45
C LEU A 63 -3.45 -9.69 11.04
N LYS A 64 -3.15 -9.72 12.35
CA LYS A 64 -2.22 -8.76 12.95
C LYS A 64 -0.79 -8.93 12.41
N TYR A 65 -0.40 -10.17 12.10
CA TYR A 65 0.93 -10.49 11.59
C TYR A 65 1.04 -10.15 10.10
N VAL A 66 -0.03 -10.35 9.34
CA VAL A 66 -0.13 -9.95 7.93
C VAL A 66 -0.05 -8.42 7.79
N SER A 67 -0.68 -7.68 8.70
CA SER A 67 -0.57 -6.21 8.77
C SER A 67 0.84 -5.73 9.16
N PHE A 68 1.60 -6.54 9.91
CA PHE A 68 2.96 -6.18 10.30
C PHE A 68 3.98 -6.47 9.18
N ILE A 69 3.83 -7.61 8.48
CA ILE A 69 4.67 -8.00 7.33
C ILE A 69 4.48 -7.04 6.14
N SER A 70 3.30 -6.43 6.02
CA SER A 70 3.07 -5.45 4.98
C SER A 70 3.92 -4.20 5.17
N ILE A 71 4.27 -3.79 6.39
CA ILE A 71 5.07 -2.58 6.68
C ILE A 71 6.39 -2.55 5.87
N PRO A 72 7.28 -3.56 5.93
CA PRO A 72 8.49 -3.55 5.13
C PRO A 72 8.24 -3.57 3.61
N LEU A 73 7.14 -4.17 3.13
CA LEU A 73 6.73 -4.06 1.72
C LEU A 73 6.39 -2.62 1.34
N GLY A 74 5.75 -1.86 2.24
CA GLY A 74 5.47 -0.45 2.05
C GLY A 74 6.73 0.41 2.01
N VAL A 75 7.70 0.12 2.89
CA VAL A 75 8.99 0.80 2.89
C VAL A 75 9.75 0.51 1.60
N ALA A 76 9.82 -0.76 1.18
CA ALA A 76 10.45 -1.15 -0.08
C ALA A 76 9.78 -0.47 -1.28
N PHE A 77 8.45 -0.37 -1.29
CA PHE A 77 7.70 0.32 -2.34
C PHE A 77 7.96 1.83 -2.36
N GLY A 78 8.02 2.46 -1.19
CA GLY A 78 8.40 3.88 -1.07
C GLY A 78 9.81 4.16 -1.58
N ILE A 79 10.78 3.30 -1.25
CA ILE A 79 12.16 3.38 -1.75
C ILE A 79 12.19 3.21 -3.27
N PHE A 80 11.50 2.20 -3.80
CA PHE A 80 11.40 1.97 -5.25
C PHE A 80 10.89 3.21 -6.00
N LEU A 81 9.89 3.90 -5.45
CA LEU A 81 9.37 5.13 -6.04
C LEU A 81 10.31 6.32 -5.89
N ALA A 82 11.03 6.42 -4.77
CA ALA A 82 12.06 7.44 -4.59
C ALA A 82 13.18 7.27 -5.64
N PHE A 83 13.56 6.03 -5.97
CA PHE A 83 14.48 5.73 -7.06
C PHE A 83 13.92 6.15 -8.43
N ILE A 84 12.63 5.85 -8.70
CA ILE A 84 12.01 6.22 -9.98
C ILE A 84 11.91 7.74 -10.17
N PHE A 85 11.45 8.47 -9.15
CA PHE A 85 11.22 9.91 -9.26
C PHE A 85 12.45 10.76 -8.90
N GLY A 86 13.43 10.19 -8.20
CA GLY A 86 14.71 10.83 -7.87
C GLY A 86 15.70 10.86 -9.03
N GLY A 87 15.41 10.16 -10.13
CA GLY A 87 16.26 10.14 -11.32
C GLY A 87 17.51 9.27 -11.19
N GLU A 88 17.55 8.33 -10.23
CA GLU A 88 18.67 7.41 -10.03
C GLU A 88 18.52 6.09 -10.82
N ILE A 89 17.92 6.13 -12.01
CA ILE A 89 17.84 4.98 -12.93
C ILE A 89 18.62 5.25 -14.22
#